data_AF-A0AAN8AJS7-F1
#
_entry.id   AF-A0AAN8AJS7-F1
#
_cell.length_a   1.000
_cell.length_b   1.000
_cell.length_c   1.000
_cell.angle_alpha   90.00
_cell.angle_beta   90.00
_cell.angle_gamma   90.00
#
_symmetry.space_group_name_H-M   'P 1'
#
loop_
_entity.id
_entity.type
_entity.pdbx_description
1 polymer ?
#
loop_
_entity_poly.entity_id
_entity_poly.type
_entity_poly.pdbx_seq_one_letter_code
_entity_poly.pdbx_strand_id
1 'polypeptide(L)'
;MLPLALFSSKVPNEDKRALASAILEHKPADLPMHIPEQRFGTGFGKPMFPTLLPTTSLADLANKDYWFGMQQLHIDPEFMSLDVKEWATNAAFKKSEVNVCAMNVVNDCAERGVKLTSDFVAVARKEQHLQNVLQAVEHDRSQQPNLRRCKRKLILE
;
A
#
# COMPACT_ATOMS: atom_id res chain seq x y z
N MET A 1 -1.57 2.14 4.17
CA MET A 1 -2.71 1.31 3.77
C MET A 1 -3.83 1.58 4.76
N LEU A 2 -5.02 1.95 4.28
CA LEU A 2 -6.10 2.44 5.12
C LEU A 2 -6.64 1.39 6.12
N PRO A 3 -6.74 0.07 5.82
CA PRO A 3 -7.19 -0.96 6.79
C PRO A 3 -6.41 -1.01 8.10
N LEU A 4 -5.15 -0.57 8.08
CA LEU A 4 -4.29 -0.54 9.27
C LEU A 4 -4.74 0.51 10.29
N ALA A 5 -5.53 1.50 9.86
CA ALA A 5 -6.04 2.55 10.74
C ALA A 5 -6.96 1.99 11.85
N LEU A 6 -7.64 0.88 11.60
CA LEU A 6 -8.51 0.19 12.58
C LEU A 6 -7.72 -0.30 13.81
N PHE A 7 -6.46 -0.68 13.60
CA PHE A 7 -5.55 -1.21 14.63
C PHE A 7 -4.65 -0.13 15.24
N SER A 8 -4.69 1.10 14.72
CA SER A 8 -3.84 2.17 15.21
C SER A 8 -4.36 2.73 16.54
N SER A 9 -3.48 2.91 17.52
CA SER A 9 -3.79 3.64 18.76
C SER A 9 -3.91 5.15 18.55
N LYS A 10 -3.49 5.66 17.40
CA LYS A 10 -3.56 7.09 17.05
C LYS A 10 -4.89 7.50 16.42
N VAL A 11 -5.78 6.54 16.13
CA VAL A 11 -7.09 6.82 15.54
C VAL A 11 -8.13 6.78 16.66
N PRO A 12 -8.86 7.88 16.90
CA PRO A 12 -9.94 7.92 17.88
C PRO A 12 -11.01 6.85 17.63
N ASN A 13 -11.67 6.39 18.69
CA ASN A 13 -12.71 5.36 18.57
C ASN A 13 -13.90 5.81 17.69
N GLU A 14 -14.21 7.11 17.67
CA GLU A 14 -15.25 7.66 16.79
C GLU A 14 -14.89 7.51 15.32
N ASP A 15 -13.65 7.84 14.95
CA ASP A 15 -13.14 7.68 13.59
C ASP A 15 -13.04 6.20 13.19
N LYS A 16 -12.64 5.32 14.11
CA LYS A 16 -12.65 3.86 13.88
C LYS A 16 -14.05 3.34 13.59
N ARG A 17 -15.05 3.82 14.35
CA ARG A 17 -16.45 3.43 14.16
C ARG A 17 -16.96 3.93 12.82
N ALA A 18 -16.74 5.20 12.49
CA ALA A 18 -17.16 5.79 11.21
C ALA A 18 -16.51 5.06 10.03
N LEU A 19 -15.20 4.76 10.13
CA LEU A 19 -14.48 4.00 9.12
C LEU A 19 -15.02 2.58 8.97
N ALA A 20 -15.26 1.85 10.08
CA ALA A 20 -15.80 0.49 10.04
C ALA A 20 -17.18 0.47 9.36
N SER A 21 -18.06 1.40 9.70
CA SER A 21 -19.37 1.55 9.05
C SER A 21 -19.23 1.81 7.55
N ALA A 22 -18.35 2.75 7.15
CA ALA A 22 -18.14 3.08 5.76
C ALA A 22 -17.56 1.90 4.95
N ILE A 23 -16.68 1.10 5.55
CA ILE A 23 -16.16 -0.12 4.90
C ILE A 23 -17.28 -1.15 4.70
N LEU A 24 -18.11 -1.37 5.72
CA LEU A 24 -19.23 -2.30 5.67
C LEU A 24 -20.28 -1.92 4.62
N GLU A 25 -20.53 -0.62 4.42
CA GLU A 25 -21.41 -0.13 3.36
C GLU A 25 -20.90 -0.47 1.96
N HIS A 26 -19.58 -0.48 1.76
CA HIS A 26 -18.94 -0.80 0.48
C HIS A 26 -18.68 -2.30 0.30
N LYS A 27 -19.33 -3.18 1.07
CA LYS A 27 -19.14 -4.63 0.98
C LYS A 27 -19.51 -5.12 -0.44
N PRO A 28 -18.57 -5.73 -1.18
CA PRO A 28 -18.86 -6.23 -2.52
C PRO A 28 -19.87 -7.39 -2.45
N ALA A 29 -20.82 -7.42 -3.39
CA ALA A 29 -21.85 -8.44 -3.48
C ALA A 29 -21.30 -9.80 -3.94
N ASP A 30 -20.22 -9.79 -4.74
CA ASP A 30 -19.68 -10.98 -5.39
C ASP A 30 -18.39 -11.48 -4.72
N LEU A 31 -18.35 -12.78 -4.44
CA LEU A 31 -17.15 -13.54 -4.09
C LEU A 31 -16.76 -14.44 -5.28
N PRO A 32 -15.47 -14.49 -5.69
CA PRO A 32 -14.32 -13.84 -5.09
C PRO A 32 -14.20 -12.35 -5.46
N MET A 33 -13.68 -11.59 -4.50
CA MET A 33 -13.53 -10.15 -4.55
C MET A 33 -12.72 -9.69 -5.77
N HIS A 34 -13.23 -8.68 -6.47
CA HIS A 34 -12.62 -8.16 -7.69
C HIS A 34 -11.22 -7.56 -7.41
N ILE A 35 -10.20 -8.00 -8.15
CA ILE A 35 -8.85 -7.43 -8.12
C ILE A 35 -8.94 -6.02 -8.72
N PRO A 36 -8.48 -4.95 -8.04
CA PRO A 36 -8.68 -3.58 -8.52
C PRO A 36 -8.19 -3.36 -9.97
N GLU A 37 -9.10 -3.06 -10.89
CA GLU A 37 -8.87 -2.99 -12.36
C GLU A 37 -7.77 -2.02 -12.77
N GLN A 38 -7.65 -0.91 -12.04
CA GLN A 38 -6.70 0.16 -12.35
C GLN A 38 -5.27 -0.16 -11.90
N ARG A 39 -5.01 -1.36 -11.35
CA ARG A 39 -3.67 -1.84 -11.01
C ARG A 39 -3.06 -2.58 -12.20
N PHE A 40 -2.82 -1.88 -13.32
CA PHE A 40 -2.18 -2.46 -14.50
C PHE A 40 -0.80 -3.10 -14.20
N GLY A 41 -0.68 -4.41 -14.41
CA GLY A 41 0.57 -5.15 -14.69
C GLY A 41 1.61 -5.28 -13.56
N THR A 42 1.85 -6.52 -13.12
CA THR A 42 2.99 -7.02 -12.30
C THR A 42 3.42 -6.23 -11.05
N GLY A 43 2.56 -5.38 -10.49
CA GLY A 43 2.75 -4.84 -9.14
C GLY A 43 2.75 -3.32 -9.09
N PHE A 44 1.63 -2.79 -8.61
CA PHE A 44 1.45 -1.38 -8.22
C PHE A 44 1.60 -0.40 -9.39
N GLY A 45 0.55 -0.31 -10.22
CA GLY A 45 0.32 0.86 -11.08
C GLY A 45 0.38 2.17 -10.27
N LYS A 46 0.43 3.34 -10.94
CA LYS A 46 0.42 4.62 -10.21
C LYS A 46 -0.84 4.67 -9.32
N PRO A 47 -0.70 4.75 -7.99
CA PRO A 47 -1.87 4.90 -7.14
C PRO A 47 -2.59 6.18 -7.54
N MET A 48 -3.88 6.07 -7.85
CA MET A 48 -4.73 7.24 -7.89
C MET A 48 -5.08 7.59 -6.46
N PHE A 49 -4.58 8.74 -6.00
CA PHE A 49 -4.95 9.25 -4.70
C PHE A 49 -6.20 10.12 -4.84
N PRO A 50 -7.17 10.00 -3.91
CA PRO A 50 -8.30 10.91 -3.89
C PRO A 50 -7.81 12.34 -3.60
N THR A 51 -8.53 13.33 -4.12
CA THR A 51 -8.32 14.73 -3.76
C THR A 51 -8.76 14.93 -2.32
N LEU A 52 -7.83 15.32 -1.45
CA LEU A 52 -8.10 15.58 -0.04
C LEU A 52 -8.54 17.04 0.15
N LEU A 53 -9.67 17.24 0.82
CA LEU A 53 -10.11 18.53 1.33
C LEU A 53 -9.77 18.62 2.83
N PRO A 54 -9.68 19.83 3.42
CA PRO A 54 -9.46 19.99 4.86
C PRO A 54 -10.54 19.32 5.73
N THR A 55 -11.73 19.08 5.15
CA THR A 55 -12.86 18.43 5.79
C THR A 55 -12.92 16.93 5.54
N THR A 56 -12.01 16.37 4.73
CA THR A 56 -12.00 14.94 4.41
C THR A 56 -11.64 14.12 5.64
N SER A 57 -12.59 13.30 6.09
CA SER A 57 -12.44 12.36 7.18
C SER A 57 -11.84 11.04 6.71
N LEU A 58 -11.48 10.18 7.67
CA LEU A 58 -10.98 8.85 7.38
C LEU A 58 -12.02 7.95 6.70
N ALA A 59 -13.30 8.13 7.06
CA ALA A 59 -14.42 7.37 6.51
C ALA A 59 -14.66 7.70 5.03
N ASP A 60 -14.45 8.96 4.63
CA ASP A 60 -14.59 9.42 3.23
C ASP A 60 -13.60 8.74 2.27
N LEU A 61 -12.54 8.13 2.81
CA LEU A 61 -11.52 7.42 2.04
C LEU A 61 -11.83 5.92 1.88
N ALA A 62 -12.87 5.41 2.56
CA ALA A 62 -13.31 4.02 2.42
C ALA A 62 -13.93 3.79 1.03
N ASN A 63 -13.60 2.67 0.41
CA ASN A 63 -14.12 2.29 -0.90
C ASN A 63 -14.06 0.76 -1.06
N LYS A 64 -14.56 0.21 -2.19
CA LYS A 64 -14.58 -1.24 -2.42
C LYS A 64 -13.19 -1.92 -2.40
N ASP A 65 -12.11 -1.22 -2.78
CA ASP A 65 -10.76 -1.78 -2.81
C ASP A 65 -10.22 -2.09 -1.40
N TYR A 66 -10.88 -1.55 -0.37
CA TYR A 66 -10.54 -1.80 1.01
C TYR A 66 -10.65 -3.26 1.40
N TRP A 67 -11.71 -3.91 0.92
CA TRP A 67 -11.97 -5.31 1.14
C TRP A 67 -10.84 -6.17 0.56
N PHE A 68 -10.29 -5.77 -0.61
CA PHE A 68 -9.15 -6.47 -1.20
C PHE A 68 -7.94 -6.38 -0.26
N GLY A 69 -7.67 -5.19 0.29
CA GLY A 69 -6.63 -5.01 1.30
C GLY A 69 -6.84 -5.87 2.55
N MET A 70 -8.08 -6.00 3.04
CA MET A 70 -8.41 -6.85 4.18
C MET A 70 -8.15 -8.33 3.90
N GLN A 71 -8.51 -8.81 2.70
CA GLN A 71 -8.22 -10.17 2.27
C GLN A 71 -6.70 -10.44 2.20
N GLN A 72 -5.93 -9.53 1.62
CA GLN A 72 -4.47 -9.67 1.51
C GLN A 72 -3.78 -9.67 2.88
N LEU A 73 -4.36 -8.97 3.86
CA LEU A 73 -3.83 -8.87 5.23
C LEU A 73 -4.42 -9.92 6.17
N HIS A 74 -5.26 -10.83 5.67
CA HIS A 74 -5.99 -11.81 6.47
C HIS A 74 -6.71 -11.17 7.68
N ILE A 75 -7.36 -10.02 7.42
CA ILE A 75 -8.20 -9.34 8.41
C ILE A 75 -9.62 -9.89 8.27
N ASP A 76 -10.13 -10.43 9.37
CA ASP A 76 -11.51 -10.89 9.47
C ASP A 76 -12.42 -9.70 9.84
N PRO A 77 -13.37 -9.30 8.98
CA PRO A 77 -14.20 -8.11 9.19
C PRO A 77 -15.29 -8.31 10.26
N GLU A 78 -15.49 -9.51 10.81
CA GLU A 78 -16.62 -9.79 11.71
C GLU A 78 -16.70 -8.84 12.92
N PHE A 79 -15.55 -8.40 13.45
CA PHE A 79 -15.53 -7.48 14.58
C PHE A 79 -16.06 -6.07 14.24
N MET A 80 -16.11 -5.69 12.97
CA MET A 80 -16.52 -4.33 12.54
C MET A 80 -17.97 -4.01 12.83
N SER A 81 -18.83 -5.02 12.98
CA SER A 81 -20.24 -4.83 13.37
C SER A 81 -20.43 -4.64 14.88
N LEU A 82 -19.37 -4.83 15.67
CA LEU A 82 -19.39 -4.64 17.13
C LEU A 82 -18.97 -3.21 17.51
N ASP A 83 -19.28 -2.80 18.74
CA ASP A 83 -18.74 -1.53 19.25
C ASP A 83 -17.21 -1.62 19.39
N VAL A 84 -16.53 -0.51 19.10
CA VAL A 84 -15.06 -0.40 19.15
C VAL A 84 -14.50 -0.81 20.52
N LYS A 85 -15.25 -0.60 21.61
CA LYS A 85 -14.86 -1.02 22.96
C LYS A 85 -14.76 -2.53 23.13
N GLU A 86 -15.48 -3.29 22.30
CA GLU A 86 -15.54 -4.76 22.35
C GLU A 86 -14.49 -5.42 21.44
N TRP A 87 -13.85 -4.65 20.55
CA TRP A 87 -12.87 -5.18 19.62
C TRP A 87 -11.69 -5.84 20.33
N ALA A 88 -11.20 -5.24 21.42
CA ALA A 88 -10.04 -5.76 22.16
C ALA A 88 -10.29 -7.14 22.80
N THR A 89 -11.54 -7.54 23.01
CA THR A 89 -11.88 -8.87 23.54
C THR A 89 -12.31 -9.85 22.43
N ASN A 90 -12.71 -9.36 21.26
CA ASN A 90 -13.15 -10.15 20.13
C ASN A 90 -12.02 -11.00 19.51
N ALA A 91 -12.33 -12.25 19.18
CA ALA A 91 -11.35 -13.21 18.64
C ALA A 91 -10.88 -12.88 17.21
N ALA A 92 -11.80 -12.45 16.34
CA ALA A 92 -11.49 -12.04 14.96
C ALA A 92 -10.58 -10.81 14.94
N PHE A 93 -10.84 -9.83 15.81
CA PHE A 93 -9.97 -8.65 15.98
C PHE A 93 -8.57 -9.05 16.43
N LYS A 94 -8.44 -9.83 17.50
CA LYS A 94 -7.12 -10.28 18.01
C LYS A 94 -6.31 -11.04 16.96
N LYS A 95 -6.95 -11.94 16.22
CA LYS A 95 -6.29 -12.69 15.14
C LYS A 95 -5.80 -11.76 14.02
N SER A 96 -6.64 -10.80 13.64
CA SER A 96 -6.30 -9.80 12.62
C SER A 96 -5.18 -8.86 13.10
N GLU A 97 -5.20 -8.46 14.37
CA GLU A 97 -4.18 -7.63 15.00
C GLU A 97 -2.82 -8.33 15.00
N VAL A 98 -2.76 -9.62 15.32
CA VAL A 98 -1.53 -10.41 15.22
C VAL A 98 -0.95 -10.37 13.80
N ASN A 99 -1.79 -10.57 12.78
CA ASN A 99 -1.35 -10.52 11.38
C ASN A 99 -0.81 -9.13 11.00
N VAL A 100 -1.51 -8.08 11.41
CA VAL A 100 -1.11 -6.69 11.16
C VAL A 100 0.19 -6.34 11.88
N CYS A 101 0.35 -6.73 13.14
CA CYS A 101 1.57 -6.51 13.91
C CYS A 101 2.77 -7.35 13.43
N ALA A 102 2.52 -8.50 12.81
CA ALA A 102 3.56 -9.33 12.21
C ALA A 102 4.07 -8.77 10.86
N MET A 103 3.42 -7.77 10.29
CA MET A 103 3.93 -7.12 9.09
C MET A 103 5.24 -6.40 9.40
N ASN A 104 6.31 -6.84 8.75
CA ASN A 104 7.56 -6.10 8.78
C ASN A 104 7.37 -4.79 8.01
N VAL A 105 7.46 -3.66 8.71
CA VAL A 105 7.60 -2.33 8.09
C VAL A 105 9.05 -2.21 7.64
N VAL A 106 9.41 -2.96 6.62
CA VAL A 106 10.72 -2.86 5.96
C VAL A 106 10.65 -1.61 5.09
N ASN A 107 11.65 -0.74 5.20
CA ASN A 107 11.81 0.31 4.20
C ASN A 107 12.48 -0.31 2.97
N ASP A 108 11.82 -1.31 2.36
CA ASP A 108 12.43 -2.19 1.35
C ASP A 108 13.04 -1.37 0.20
N CYS A 109 12.39 -0.28 -0.22
CA CYS A 109 12.96 0.62 -1.21
C CYS A 109 14.24 1.31 -0.76
N ALA A 110 14.31 1.85 0.48
CA ALA A 110 15.53 2.48 0.95
C ALA A 110 16.60 1.43 1.29
N GLU A 111 16.24 0.31 1.89
CA GLU A 111 17.15 -0.79 2.22
C GLU A 111 17.75 -1.38 0.95
N ARG A 112 16.95 -1.63 -0.09
CA ARG A 112 17.45 -2.05 -1.41
C ARG A 112 18.27 -0.97 -2.08
N GLY A 113 17.87 0.31 -1.98
CA GLY A 113 18.64 1.43 -2.55
C GLY A 113 20.01 1.59 -1.88
N VAL A 114 20.06 1.48 -0.56
CA VAL A 114 21.29 1.53 0.24
C VAL A 114 22.16 0.31 -0.06
N LYS A 115 21.57 -0.90 -0.11
CA LYS A 115 22.31 -2.13 -0.43
C LYS A 115 22.92 -2.08 -1.83
N LEU A 116 22.13 -1.69 -2.84
CA LEU A 116 22.60 -1.51 -4.21
C LEU A 116 23.77 -0.53 -4.27
N THR A 117 23.62 0.64 -3.65
CA THR A 117 24.67 1.66 -3.61
C THR A 117 25.92 1.14 -2.90
N SER A 118 25.76 0.47 -1.76
CA SER A 118 26.88 -0.11 -1.00
C SER A 118 27.62 -1.19 -1.79
N ASP A 119 26.92 -2.05 -2.52
CA ASP A 119 27.52 -3.08 -3.36
C ASP A 119 28.30 -2.45 -4.52
N PHE A 120 27.75 -1.40 -5.15
CA PHE A 120 28.45 -0.64 -6.20
C PHE A 120 29.67 0.12 -5.66
N VAL A 121 29.60 0.73 -4.48
CA VAL A 121 30.73 1.40 -3.83
C VAL A 121 31.86 0.39 -3.57
N ALA A 122 31.54 -0.81 -3.09
CA ALA A 122 32.51 -1.87 -2.85
C ALA A 122 33.23 -2.32 -4.14
N VAL A 123 32.52 -2.33 -5.27
CA VAL A 123 33.08 -2.71 -6.59
C VAL A 123 33.86 -1.56 -7.24
N ALA A 124 33.39 -0.32 -7.11
CA ALA A 124 33.97 0.86 -7.76
C ALA A 124 35.38 1.18 -7.24
N ARG A 125 35.70 0.87 -5.98
CA ARG A 125 37.00 1.07 -5.29
C ARG A 125 37.52 2.52 -5.25
N LYS A 126 36.96 3.44 -6.04
CA LYS A 126 37.26 4.88 -6.12
C LYS A 126 35.99 5.64 -6.54
N GLU A 127 35.82 6.85 -5.99
CA GLU A 127 34.67 7.72 -6.25
C GLU A 127 34.44 7.97 -7.75
N GLN A 128 35.51 8.24 -8.50
CA GLN A 128 35.41 8.49 -9.95
C GLN A 128 34.77 7.31 -10.71
N HIS A 129 35.02 6.08 -10.28
CA HIS A 129 34.48 4.90 -10.93
C HIS A 129 32.99 4.72 -10.62
N LEU A 130 32.57 5.06 -9.39
CA LEU A 130 31.17 5.08 -8.99
C LEU A 130 30.39 6.11 -9.81
N GLN A 131 30.94 7.32 -9.96
CA GLN A 131 30.33 8.38 -10.77
C GLN A 131 30.15 7.96 -12.23
N ASN A 132 31.15 7.28 -12.82
CA ASN A 132 31.05 6.78 -14.19
C ASN A 132 29.93 5.72 -14.33
N VAL A 133 29.79 4.80 -13.36
CA VAL A 133 28.73 3.79 -13.36
C VAL A 133 27.35 4.44 -13.22
N LEU A 134 27.19 5.42 -12.31
CA LEU A 134 25.93 6.13 -12.13
C LEU A 134 25.52 6.90 -13.39
N GLN A 135 26.48 7.57 -14.05
CA GLN A 135 26.23 8.26 -15.31
C GLN A 135 25.83 7.29 -16.43
N ALA A 136 26.47 6.13 -16.53
CA ALA A 136 26.12 5.11 -17.52
C ALA A 136 24.71 4.55 -17.29
N VAL A 137 24.35 4.27 -16.02
CA VAL A 137 23.00 3.79 -15.64
C VAL A 137 21.94 4.85 -15.94
N GLU A 138 22.16 6.12 -15.59
CA GLU A 138 21.18 7.18 -15.87
C GLU A 138 21.06 7.46 -17.37
N HIS A 139 22.16 7.39 -18.11
CA HIS A 139 22.14 7.47 -19.56
C HIS A 139 21.31 6.33 -20.16
N ASP A 140 21.57 5.07 -19.80
CA ASP A 140 20.78 3.91 -20.28
C ASP A 140 19.30 4.06 -19.90
N ARG A 141 18.99 4.50 -18.67
CA ARG A 141 17.62 4.78 -18.22
C ARG A 141 16.93 5.90 -19.00
N SER A 142 17.69 6.84 -19.55
CA SER A 142 17.18 7.92 -20.41
C SER A 142 16.86 7.43 -21.82
N GLN A 143 17.64 6.47 -22.34
CA GLN A 143 17.51 5.92 -23.68
C GLN A 143 16.47 4.81 -23.76
N GLN A 144 16.37 3.99 -22.71
CA GLN A 144 15.35 2.96 -22.60
C GLN A 144 14.13 3.56 -21.88
N PRO A 145 12.99 3.75 -22.57
CA PRO A 145 11.76 4.04 -21.85
C PRO A 145 11.54 2.92 -20.83
N ASN A 146 11.56 3.26 -19.53
CA ASN A 146 11.13 2.33 -18.49
C ASN A 146 9.91 1.53 -18.98
N LEU A 147 9.77 0.25 -18.60
CA LEU A 147 8.56 -0.53 -18.97
C LEU A 147 7.25 0.21 -18.60
N ARG A 148 7.32 1.12 -17.62
CA ARG A 148 6.28 2.09 -17.23
C ARG A 148 5.97 3.21 -18.27
N ARG A 149 6.93 3.63 -19.09
CA ARG A 149 6.81 4.63 -20.18
C ARG A 149 6.43 3.99 -21.53
N CYS A 150 6.88 2.77 -21.85
CA CYS A 150 6.52 2.08 -23.10
C CYS A 150 5.01 1.90 -23.27
N LYS A 151 4.29 1.55 -22.20
CA LYS A 151 2.84 1.33 -22.26
C LYS A 151 2.00 2.60 -22.43
N ARG A 152 2.56 3.80 -22.20
CA ARG A 152 1.84 5.07 -22.41
C ARG A 152 1.72 5.45 -23.89
N LYS A 153 2.67 5.03 -24.75
CA LYS A 153 2.60 5.30 -26.18
C LYS A 153 1.54 4.43 -26.89
N LEU A 154 1.39 3.19 -26.44
CA LEU A 154 0.44 2.21 -27.00
C LEU A 154 -1.05 2.46 -26.67
N ILE A 155 -1.37 3.43 -25.80
CA ILE A 155 -2.76 3.77 -25.42
C ILE A 155 -3.24 5.04 -26.15
N LEU A 156 -2.36 5.70 -26.92
CA LEU A 156 -2.63 6.93 -27.64
C LEU A 156 -2.56 6.77 -29.18
N GLU A 157 -2.53 5.53 -29.66
CA GLU A 157 -2.71 5.12 -31.06
C GLU A 157 -3.96 4.24 -31.16
#